data_AF-A0AAE8MIM3-F1
#
_entry.id   AF-A0AAE8MIM3-F1
#
_cell.length_a   1.000
_cell.length_b   1.000
_cell.length_c   1.000
_cell.angle_alpha   90.00
_cell.angle_beta   90.00
_cell.angle_gamma   90.00
#
_symmetry.space_group_name_H-M   'P 1'
#
loop_
_entity.id
_entity.type
_entity.pdbx_description
1 polymer ?
#
loop_
_entity_poly.entity_id
_entity_poly.type
_entity_poly.pdbx_seq_one_letter_code
_entity_poly.pdbx_strand_id
1 'polypeptide(L)'
;MGSFGTAVASLLDTYTKCLSLLKGARNSEAGISSETRSTLSTSLRSDRARVRRAYASRLSQDGSRFEKGDTPARSALRRIVKKLTTALTEVVRSSRGRKGQAINYETLSALSNGSSLDAIRTMTDLSSRVGSTSAVNSTKLGEIRHRLSKQRPTDEFGNKVAYPLYTYHTEEVPVRKKWWNPFRRR
;
A
#
# COMPACT_ATOMS: atom_id res chain seq x y z
N MET A 1 23.08 -0.46 -0.62
CA MET A 1 21.74 -1.06 -0.41
C MET A 1 21.14 -1.31 -1.77
N GLY A 2 20.82 -2.57 -2.06
CA GLY A 2 20.39 -3.04 -3.37
C GLY A 2 18.97 -2.59 -3.75
N SER A 3 18.32 -3.37 -4.61
CA SER A 3 16.96 -3.15 -5.09
C SER A 3 15.91 -3.12 -3.97
N PHE A 4 14.71 -2.62 -4.25
CA PHE A 4 13.59 -2.69 -3.31
C PHE A 4 13.32 -4.15 -2.86
N GLY A 5 13.48 -5.11 -3.76
CA GLY A 5 13.43 -6.55 -3.44
C GLY A 5 14.41 -6.98 -2.34
N THR A 6 15.66 -6.50 -2.36
CA THR A 6 16.63 -6.80 -1.28
C THR A 6 16.20 -6.24 0.07
N ALA A 7 15.55 -5.07 0.08
CA ALA A 7 15.03 -4.48 1.30
C ALA A 7 13.81 -5.26 1.84
N VAL A 8 12.95 -5.79 0.96
CA VAL A 8 11.85 -6.67 1.35
C VAL A 8 12.37 -8.00 1.89
N ALA A 9 13.39 -8.59 1.28
CA ALA A 9 14.05 -9.79 1.79
C ALA A 9 14.62 -9.55 3.20
N SER A 10 15.31 -8.43 3.42
CA SER A 10 15.82 -8.05 4.73
C SER A 10 14.69 -7.92 5.77
N LEU A 11 13.55 -7.35 5.41
CA LEU A 11 12.37 -7.31 6.27
C LEU A 11 11.88 -8.73 6.63
N LEU A 12 11.75 -9.63 5.66
CA LEU A 12 11.34 -11.02 5.91
C LEU A 12 12.34 -11.79 6.79
N ASP A 13 13.62 -11.48 6.68
CA ASP A 13 14.66 -12.05 7.54
C ASP A 13 14.55 -11.52 8.97
N THR A 14 14.21 -10.24 9.16
CA THR A 14 13.96 -9.71 10.51
C THR A 14 12.77 -10.41 11.18
N TYR A 15 11.68 -10.66 10.45
CA TYR A 15 10.57 -11.48 10.96
C TYR A 15 11.01 -12.89 11.34
N THR A 16 11.89 -13.50 10.54
CA THR A 16 12.44 -14.83 10.84
C THR A 16 13.30 -14.81 12.10
N LYS A 17 14.12 -13.77 12.31
CA LYS A 17 14.89 -13.56 13.54
C LYS A 17 13.96 -13.40 14.76
N CYS A 18 12.88 -12.62 14.65
CA CYS A 18 11.87 -12.51 15.71
C CYS A 18 11.30 -13.90 16.09
N LEU A 19 10.96 -14.72 15.09
CA LEU A 19 10.45 -16.08 15.32
C LEU A 19 11.48 -16.99 15.99
N SER A 20 12.76 -16.88 15.64
CA SER A 20 13.83 -17.65 16.28
C SER A 20 14.04 -17.27 17.74
N LEU A 21 13.96 -15.97 18.08
CA LEU A 21 13.98 -15.50 19.48
C LEU A 21 12.76 -16.02 20.27
N LEU A 22 11.59 -16.01 19.61
CA LEU A 22 10.36 -16.62 20.12
C LEU A 22 10.38 -18.15 20.11
N LYS A 23 11.40 -18.81 19.59
CA LYS A 23 11.61 -20.24 19.81
C LYS A 23 12.61 -20.49 20.94
N GLY A 24 13.71 -19.72 20.99
CA GLY A 24 14.77 -19.86 21.99
C GLY A 24 14.28 -19.67 23.44
N ALA A 25 13.51 -18.62 23.71
CA ALA A 25 12.96 -18.38 25.06
C ALA A 25 11.82 -19.34 25.49
N ARG A 26 11.44 -20.36 24.70
CA ARG A 26 10.47 -21.41 25.10
C ARG A 26 11.07 -22.34 26.16
N ASN A 27 12.39 -22.44 26.19
CA ASN A 27 13.09 -23.37 27.07
C ASN A 27 13.29 -22.81 28.50
N SER A 28 12.87 -21.57 28.79
CA SER A 28 13.15 -20.91 30.07
C SER A 28 11.94 -20.63 30.98
N GLU A 29 10.72 -20.44 30.47
CA GLU A 29 9.62 -19.91 31.31
C GLU A 29 8.29 -20.63 31.04
N ALA A 30 7.71 -21.25 32.07
CA ALA A 30 6.54 -22.13 31.99
C ALA A 30 5.21 -21.39 32.20
N GLY A 31 4.18 -21.79 31.43
CA GLY A 31 2.77 -21.51 31.70
C GLY A 31 2.19 -20.27 31.01
N ILE A 32 2.24 -19.11 31.67
CA ILE A 32 1.44 -17.92 31.29
C ILE A 32 2.06 -17.13 30.12
N SER A 33 3.39 -17.09 30.05
CA SER A 33 4.09 -16.49 28.89
C SER A 33 3.96 -17.34 27.61
N SER A 34 3.45 -18.57 27.69
CA SER A 34 3.41 -19.49 26.55
C SER A 34 2.30 -19.14 25.56
N GLU A 35 1.11 -18.77 26.04
CA GLU A 35 -0.05 -18.48 25.19
C GLU A 35 0.04 -17.12 24.48
N THR A 36 0.47 -16.07 25.20
CA THR A 36 0.76 -14.76 24.59
C THR A 36 1.88 -14.83 23.54
N ARG A 37 2.83 -15.75 23.73
CA ARG A 37 3.90 -16.02 22.79
C ARG A 37 3.45 -16.86 21.59
N SER A 38 2.56 -17.84 21.79
CA SER A 38 2.02 -18.66 20.71
C SER A 38 1.16 -17.81 19.77
N THR A 39 0.29 -16.95 20.32
CA THR A 39 -0.51 -15.96 19.57
C THR A 39 0.36 -14.94 18.83
N LEU A 40 1.44 -14.44 19.45
CA LEU A 40 2.40 -13.58 18.76
C LEU A 40 3.13 -14.30 17.62
N SER A 41 3.54 -15.55 17.82
CA SER A 41 4.20 -16.36 16.81
C SER A 41 3.30 -16.62 15.59
N THR A 42 2.02 -16.92 15.82
CA THR A 42 1.04 -17.07 14.73
C THR A 42 0.81 -15.74 14.01
N SER A 43 0.72 -14.62 14.73
CA SER A 43 0.60 -13.28 14.13
C SER A 43 1.81 -12.95 13.26
N LEU A 44 3.04 -13.12 13.76
CA LEU A 44 4.28 -12.87 13.02
C LEU A 44 4.40 -13.73 11.75
N ARG A 45 4.01 -15.01 11.83
CA ARG A 45 3.97 -15.89 10.65
C ARG A 45 2.96 -15.37 9.62
N SER A 46 1.78 -14.95 10.09
CA SER A 46 0.74 -14.40 9.24
C SER A 46 1.19 -13.09 8.57
N ASP A 47 1.81 -12.18 9.32
CA ASP A 47 2.37 -10.92 8.82
C ASP A 47 3.45 -11.15 7.78
N ARG A 48 4.41 -12.03 8.07
CA ARG A 48 5.45 -12.44 7.11
C ARG A 48 4.83 -13.00 5.83
N ALA A 49 3.82 -13.86 5.95
CA ALA A 49 3.12 -14.43 4.80
C ALA A 49 2.32 -13.39 4.01
N ARG A 50 1.69 -12.40 4.70
CA ARG A 50 1.00 -11.28 4.07
C ARG A 50 1.96 -10.41 3.26
N VAL A 51 3.07 -9.98 3.86
CA VAL A 51 4.10 -9.17 3.18
C VAL A 51 4.68 -9.93 1.99
N ARG A 52 5.02 -11.21 2.16
CA ARG A 52 5.55 -12.05 1.06
C ARG A 52 4.56 -12.19 -0.09
N ARG A 53 3.28 -12.44 0.21
CA ARG A 53 2.23 -12.57 -0.82
C ARG A 53 1.98 -11.24 -1.54
N ALA A 54 1.89 -10.14 -0.81
CA ALA A 54 1.72 -8.81 -1.40
C ALA A 54 2.90 -8.45 -2.31
N TYR A 55 4.13 -8.74 -1.87
CA TYR A 55 5.32 -8.54 -2.68
C TYR A 55 5.32 -9.40 -3.95
N ALA A 56 5.08 -10.71 -3.82
CA ALA A 56 5.05 -11.62 -4.97
C ALA A 56 3.95 -11.24 -5.98
N SER A 57 2.75 -10.88 -5.49
CA SER A 57 1.63 -10.45 -6.32
C SER A 57 1.97 -9.20 -7.14
N ARG A 58 2.58 -8.18 -6.51
CA ARG A 58 2.95 -6.94 -7.19
C ARG A 58 4.16 -7.13 -8.10
N LEU A 59 5.11 -7.96 -7.70
CA LEU A 59 6.24 -8.34 -8.53
C LEU A 59 5.77 -9.02 -9.82
N SER A 60 4.76 -9.89 -9.75
CA SER A 60 4.18 -10.50 -10.97
C SER A 60 3.41 -9.51 -11.85
N GLN A 61 2.85 -8.44 -11.28
CA GLN A 61 2.08 -7.44 -12.02
C GLN A 61 2.97 -6.38 -12.68
N ASP A 62 3.88 -5.81 -11.91
CA ASP A 62 4.68 -4.64 -12.29
C ASP A 62 6.11 -5.00 -12.74
N GLY A 63 6.53 -6.26 -12.54
CA GLY A 63 7.80 -6.81 -13.00
C GLY A 63 9.04 -6.18 -12.37
N SER A 64 10.14 -6.17 -13.14
CA SER A 64 11.47 -5.75 -12.68
C SER A 64 11.55 -4.29 -12.22
N ARG A 65 10.64 -3.42 -12.69
CA ARG A 65 10.58 -2.01 -12.26
C ARG A 65 10.15 -1.90 -10.80
N PHE A 66 9.20 -2.74 -10.37
CA PHE A 66 8.79 -2.84 -8.98
C PHE A 66 9.89 -3.48 -8.11
N GLU A 67 10.60 -4.49 -8.63
CA GLU A 67 11.74 -5.08 -7.92
C GLU A 67 12.85 -4.07 -7.66
N LYS A 68 13.19 -3.27 -8.67
CA LYS A 68 14.15 -2.17 -8.53
C LYS A 68 13.61 -1.15 -7.53
N GLY A 69 12.34 -0.76 -7.66
CA GLY A 69 11.68 0.26 -6.87
C GLY A 69 12.33 1.64 -6.98
N ASP A 70 11.72 2.62 -6.34
CA ASP A 70 12.18 4.02 -6.34
C ASP A 70 12.84 4.43 -5.02
N THR A 71 13.48 5.61 -5.00
CA THR A 71 14.20 6.12 -3.83
C THR A 71 13.29 6.29 -2.60
N PRO A 72 12.07 6.86 -2.72
CA PRO A 72 11.12 6.96 -1.61
C PRO A 72 10.72 5.61 -1.03
N ALA A 73 10.32 4.63 -1.85
CA ALA A 73 9.87 3.32 -1.35
C ALA A 73 11.00 2.55 -0.67
N ARG A 74 12.22 2.60 -1.24
CA ARG A 74 13.42 2.01 -0.60
C ARG A 74 13.70 2.66 0.75
N SER A 75 13.56 3.98 0.85
CA SER A 75 13.82 4.72 2.09
C SER A 75 12.76 4.44 3.15
N ALA A 76 11.49 4.39 2.78
CA ALA A 76 10.39 4.04 3.67
C ALA A 76 10.58 2.62 4.23
N LEU A 77 10.85 1.64 3.37
CA LEU A 77 11.06 0.26 3.79
C LEU A 77 12.29 0.12 4.70
N ARG A 78 13.37 0.86 4.42
CA ARG A 78 14.54 0.90 5.30
C ARG A 78 14.21 1.44 6.69
N ARG A 79 13.38 2.48 6.79
CA ARG A 79 12.93 3.02 8.09
C ARG A 79 12.13 2.00 8.87
N ILE A 80 11.27 1.25 8.19
CA ILE A 80 10.47 0.16 8.78
C ILE A 80 11.39 -0.94 9.33
N VAL A 81 12.33 -1.44 8.51
CA VAL A 81 13.32 -2.45 8.94
C VAL A 81 14.13 -1.94 10.13
N LYS A 82 14.64 -0.71 10.07
CA LYS A 82 15.41 -0.10 11.16
C LYS A 82 14.58 -0.07 12.46
N LYS A 83 13.34 0.39 12.40
CA LYS A 83 12.43 0.45 13.55
C LYS A 83 12.21 -0.94 14.17
N LEU A 84 11.96 -1.96 13.35
CA LEU A 84 11.84 -3.34 13.82
C LEU A 84 13.12 -3.87 14.44
N THR A 85 14.27 -3.65 13.80
CA THR A 85 15.56 -4.13 14.32
C THR A 85 15.91 -3.48 15.66
N THR A 86 15.67 -2.17 15.81
CA THR A 86 15.90 -1.47 17.08
C THR A 86 15.00 -2.02 18.18
N ALA A 87 13.72 -2.24 17.90
CA ALA A 87 12.82 -2.83 18.89
C ALA A 87 13.22 -4.27 19.25
N LEU A 88 13.66 -5.07 18.28
CA LEU A 88 14.18 -6.40 18.53
C LEU A 88 15.45 -6.36 19.40
N THR A 89 16.37 -5.43 19.15
CA THR A 89 17.57 -5.28 19.99
C THR A 89 17.19 -4.86 21.40
N GLU A 90 16.22 -3.97 21.58
CA GLU A 90 15.72 -3.61 22.91
C GLU A 90 15.12 -4.82 23.62
N VAL A 91 14.30 -5.63 22.95
CA VAL A 91 13.71 -6.85 23.52
C VAL A 91 14.78 -7.87 23.92
N VAL A 92 15.80 -8.05 23.09
CA VAL A 92 16.94 -8.94 23.40
C VAL A 92 17.80 -8.39 24.55
N ARG A 93 17.96 -7.08 24.64
CA ARG A 93 18.68 -6.44 25.76
C ARG A 93 17.89 -6.57 27.06
N SER A 94 16.57 -6.34 27.02
CA SER A 94 15.67 -6.50 28.16
C SER A 94 15.61 -7.95 28.63
N SER A 95 15.67 -8.93 27.72
CA SER A 95 15.67 -10.34 28.10
C SER A 95 16.99 -10.82 28.72
N ARG A 96 18.12 -10.17 28.40
CA ARG A 96 19.45 -10.53 28.92
C ARG A 96 19.89 -9.72 30.13
N GLY A 97 19.32 -8.52 30.33
CA GLY A 97 19.85 -7.51 31.24
C GLY A 97 19.26 -7.48 32.66
N ARG A 98 18.09 -8.07 32.93
CA ARG A 98 17.51 -8.06 34.28
C ARG A 98 16.71 -9.33 34.53
N LYS A 99 16.99 -10.02 35.65
CA LYS A 99 16.08 -10.98 36.27
C LYS A 99 14.78 -10.23 36.59
N GLY A 100 13.76 -10.31 35.72
CA GLY A 100 12.40 -9.85 36.03
C GLY A 100 11.73 -8.84 35.10
N GLN A 101 12.33 -8.38 34.00
CA GLN A 101 11.55 -7.57 33.03
C GLN A 101 10.87 -8.50 32.03
N ALA A 102 9.57 -8.72 32.23
CA ALA A 102 8.73 -9.48 31.31
C ALA A 102 8.88 -8.91 29.89
N ILE A 103 9.18 -9.80 28.94
CA ILE A 103 9.23 -9.43 27.53
C ILE A 103 7.86 -8.83 27.16
N ASN A 104 7.82 -7.57 26.75
CA ASN A 104 6.60 -6.89 26.34
C ASN A 104 6.14 -7.41 24.96
N TYR A 105 5.57 -8.61 24.95
CA TYR A 105 5.08 -9.29 23.75
C TYR A 105 4.00 -8.48 23.02
N GLU A 106 3.21 -7.70 23.75
CA GLU A 106 2.17 -6.83 23.20
C GLU A 106 2.76 -5.68 22.36
N THR A 107 3.80 -5.00 22.86
CA THR A 107 4.51 -3.97 22.11
C THR A 107 5.15 -4.55 20.84
N LEU A 108 5.70 -5.77 20.92
CA LEU A 108 6.28 -6.45 19.76
C LEU A 108 5.20 -6.83 18.73
N SER A 109 4.02 -7.27 19.20
CA SER A 109 2.87 -7.60 18.36
C SER A 109 2.36 -6.38 17.60
N ALA A 110 2.10 -5.29 18.32
CA ALA A 110 1.66 -4.03 17.73
C ALA A 110 2.66 -3.49 16.71
N LEU A 111 3.97 -3.58 17.01
CA LEU A 111 5.02 -3.16 16.10
C LEU A 111 5.10 -4.06 14.85
N SER A 112 4.96 -5.38 14.99
CA SER A 112 4.91 -6.32 13.87
C SER A 112 3.75 -6.00 12.92
N ASN A 113 2.55 -5.85 13.49
CA ASN A 113 1.33 -5.55 12.76
C ASN A 113 1.48 -4.22 12.01
N GLY A 114 1.92 -3.15 12.71
CA GLY A 114 2.17 -1.84 12.11
C GLY A 114 3.22 -1.89 10.99
N SER A 115 4.34 -2.58 11.22
CA SER A 115 5.38 -2.77 10.21
C SER A 115 4.87 -3.51 8.97
N SER A 116 4.04 -4.53 9.15
CA SER A 116 3.48 -5.30 8.03
C SER A 116 2.54 -4.44 7.17
N LEU A 117 1.70 -3.62 7.82
CA LEU A 117 0.79 -2.70 7.16
C LEU A 117 1.55 -1.58 6.45
N ASP A 118 2.54 -0.98 7.10
CA ASP A 118 3.37 0.04 6.49
C ASP A 118 4.14 -0.51 5.29
N ALA A 119 4.69 -1.73 5.38
CA ALA A 119 5.34 -2.39 4.25
C ALA A 119 4.35 -2.59 3.08
N ILE A 120 3.16 -3.11 3.33
CA ILE A 120 2.13 -3.28 2.30
C ILE A 120 1.74 -1.95 1.68
N ARG A 121 1.57 -0.89 2.48
CA ARG A 121 1.29 0.47 1.99
C ARG A 121 2.40 0.98 1.09
N THR A 122 3.67 0.83 1.48
CA THR A 122 4.81 1.22 0.62
C THR A 122 4.84 0.44 -0.69
N MET A 123 4.45 -0.84 -0.67
CA MET A 123 4.33 -1.63 -1.89
C MET A 123 3.15 -1.16 -2.76
N THR A 124 2.01 -0.79 -2.15
CA THR A 124 0.86 -0.21 -2.86
C THR A 124 1.19 1.10 -3.54
N ASP A 125 1.83 2.00 -2.81
CA ASP A 125 2.24 3.31 -3.29
C ASP A 125 3.34 3.22 -4.36
N LEU A 126 4.25 2.25 -4.25
CA LEU A 126 5.23 2.00 -5.31
C LEU A 126 4.55 1.47 -6.58
N SER A 127 3.65 0.49 -6.42
CA SER A 127 2.93 -0.15 -7.53
C SER A 127 2.05 0.84 -8.28
N SER A 128 1.34 1.75 -7.59
CA SER A 128 0.57 2.79 -8.26
C SER A 128 1.45 3.71 -9.11
N ARG A 129 2.65 4.06 -8.63
CA ARG A 129 3.59 4.92 -9.36
C ARG A 129 4.26 4.17 -10.53
N VAL A 130 4.68 2.93 -10.33
CA VAL A 130 5.27 2.10 -11.38
C VAL A 130 4.25 1.77 -12.47
N GLY A 131 3.01 1.41 -12.11
CA GLY A 131 1.91 1.19 -13.05
C GLY A 131 1.48 2.46 -13.79
N SER A 132 1.38 3.61 -13.11
CA SER A 132 0.99 4.87 -13.75
C SER A 132 2.03 5.41 -14.74
N THR A 133 3.31 5.18 -14.48
CA THR A 133 4.36 5.57 -15.44
C THR A 133 4.33 4.78 -16.75
N SER A 134 3.58 3.67 -16.87
CA SER A 134 3.34 3.04 -18.17
C SER A 134 2.32 3.83 -19.02
N ALA A 135 1.39 4.56 -18.40
CA ALA A 135 0.38 5.34 -19.13
C ALA A 135 0.92 6.69 -19.64
N VAL A 136 1.87 7.32 -18.94
CA VAL A 136 2.41 8.64 -19.30
C VAL A 136 3.38 8.59 -20.47
N ASN A 137 3.93 7.41 -20.79
CA ASN A 137 4.91 7.24 -21.86
C ASN A 137 4.28 6.77 -23.18
N SER A 138 2.97 6.50 -23.19
CA SER A 138 2.23 5.98 -24.35
C SER A 138 1.45 7.08 -25.07
N THR A 139 2.08 8.23 -25.30
CA THR A 139 1.62 9.23 -26.27
C THR A 139 2.74 9.56 -27.26
N LYS A 140 3.22 8.52 -27.93
CA LYS A 140 3.91 8.66 -29.22
C LYS A 140 3.00 8.10 -30.33
N LEU A 141 1.84 8.73 -30.50
CA LEU A 141 0.98 8.72 -31.70
C LEU A 141 -0.35 9.41 -31.33
N GLY A 142 -0.44 10.71 -31.61
CA GLY A 142 -1.62 11.51 -31.30
C GLY A 142 -1.35 13.02 -31.28
N GLU A 143 -0.43 13.47 -32.13
CA GLU A 143 -0.56 14.80 -32.75
C GLU A 143 -1.96 14.83 -33.39
N ILE A 144 -2.83 15.79 -33.11
CA ILE A 144 -3.06 16.95 -33.99
C ILE A 144 -4.06 17.89 -33.28
N ARG A 145 -3.56 19.08 -32.97
CA ARG A 145 -4.17 20.42 -33.06
C ARG A 145 -5.69 20.50 -33.31
N HIS A 146 -6.41 21.16 -32.39
CA HIS A 146 -7.47 22.08 -32.76
C HIS A 146 -7.41 23.35 -31.88
N ARG A 147 -6.45 24.22 -32.19
CA ARG A 147 -6.64 25.66 -32.03
C ARG A 147 -7.12 26.21 -33.37
N LEU A 148 -8.21 26.97 -33.30
CA LEU A 148 -8.67 27.96 -34.29
C LEU A 148 -9.20 27.41 -35.64
N SER A 149 -10.52 27.40 -35.80
CA SER A 149 -11.13 27.92 -37.03
C SER A 149 -12.57 28.35 -36.75
N LYS A 150 -12.74 29.67 -36.65
CA LYS A 150 -14.03 30.35 -36.64
C LYS A 150 -14.15 31.00 -38.00
N GLN A 151 -14.48 30.21 -39.01
CA GLN A 151 -14.82 30.71 -40.34
C GLN A 151 -16.02 29.91 -40.87
N ARG A 152 -17.14 30.63 -41.00
CA ARG A 152 -18.35 30.19 -41.68
C ARG A 152 -18.10 30.12 -43.19
N PRO A 153 -18.69 29.14 -43.89
CA PRO A 153 -19.00 29.30 -45.30
C PRO A 153 -20.51 29.17 -45.57
N THR A 154 -21.03 30.24 -46.19
CA THR A 154 -22.02 30.28 -47.29
C THR A 154 -23.22 29.32 -47.25
N ASP A 155 -24.39 29.88 -46.93
CA ASP A 155 -25.71 29.34 -47.26
C ASP A 155 -26.11 29.77 -48.69
N GLU A 156 -26.28 28.81 -49.61
CA GLU A 156 -27.20 28.94 -50.74
C GLU A 156 -27.88 27.58 -51.01
N PHE A 157 -29.14 27.68 -51.43
CA PHE A 157 -30.10 26.62 -51.82
C PHE A 157 -31.04 26.05 -50.75
N GLY A 158 -32.29 26.53 -50.81
CA GLY A 158 -33.40 25.63 -51.17
C GLY A 158 -34.46 25.37 -50.09
N ASN A 159 -35.58 26.08 -50.23
CA ASN A 159 -36.89 25.83 -49.61
C ASN A 159 -37.24 24.36 -49.33
N LYS A 160 -37.55 24.03 -48.06
CA LYS A 160 -38.59 23.04 -47.70
C LYS A 160 -39.39 23.52 -46.48
N VAL A 161 -40.71 23.50 -46.64
CA VAL A 161 -41.74 23.92 -45.68
C VAL A 161 -42.29 22.67 -44.95
N ALA A 162 -42.62 22.86 -43.66
CA ALA A 162 -43.47 22.03 -42.76
C ALA A 162 -42.84 20.74 -42.16
N TYR A 163 -43.00 20.38 -40.88
CA TYR A 163 -43.96 20.75 -39.82
C TYR A 163 -43.30 20.76 -38.42
N PRO A 164 -43.80 21.52 -37.43
CA PRO A 164 -43.37 21.36 -36.05
C PRO A 164 -43.96 20.09 -35.44
N LEU A 165 -43.11 19.16 -35.02
CA LEU A 165 -43.50 18.09 -34.10
C LEU A 165 -43.61 18.68 -32.69
N TYR A 166 -44.79 18.48 -32.11
CA TYR A 166 -45.17 18.96 -30.79
C TYR A 166 -44.27 18.37 -29.68
N THR A 167 -44.21 19.14 -28.62
CA THR A 167 -43.36 19.04 -27.44
C THR A 167 -43.66 17.84 -26.54
N TYR A 168 -42.59 17.20 -26.04
CA TYR A 168 -42.62 16.59 -24.72
C TYR A 168 -41.65 17.34 -23.81
N HIS A 169 -42.24 17.95 -22.79
CA HIS A 169 -41.61 18.47 -21.61
C HIS A 169 -40.89 17.33 -20.87
N THR A 170 -39.61 17.47 -20.60
CA THR A 170 -39.02 16.95 -19.37
C THR A 170 -38.05 18.00 -18.87
N GLU A 171 -38.50 18.74 -17.86
CA GLU A 171 -37.68 19.69 -17.14
C GLU A 171 -36.45 18.98 -16.59
N GLU A 172 -35.29 19.57 -16.83
CA GLU A 172 -34.03 19.17 -16.24
C GLU A 172 -34.10 19.35 -14.73
N VAL A 173 -34.21 18.24 -13.99
CA VAL A 173 -33.96 18.22 -12.56
C VAL A 173 -32.45 18.40 -12.35
N PRO A 174 -31.97 19.47 -11.70
CA PRO A 174 -30.56 19.55 -11.34
C PRO A 174 -30.28 18.53 -10.24
N VAL A 175 -29.65 17.42 -10.61
CA VAL A 175 -29.11 16.44 -9.67
C VAL A 175 -27.98 17.10 -8.88
N ARG A 176 -28.36 17.74 -7.77
CA ARG A 176 -27.43 18.19 -6.74
C ARG A 176 -26.64 16.98 -6.26
N LYS A 177 -25.34 17.01 -6.53
CA LYS A 177 -24.32 16.12 -5.99
C LYS A 177 -24.41 16.12 -4.46
N LYS A 178 -25.06 15.11 -3.88
CA LYS A 178 -25.00 14.80 -2.44
C LYS A 178 -23.68 14.10 -2.16
N TRP A 179 -22.67 14.92 -1.91
CA TRP A 179 -21.44 14.55 -1.23
C TRP A 179 -21.80 14.16 0.21
N TRP A 180 -21.54 12.89 0.57
CA TRP A 180 -21.72 12.39 1.92
C TRP A 180 -20.69 13.02 2.86
N ASN A 181 -21.15 13.80 3.84
CA ASN A 181 -20.36 14.23 4.99
C ASN A 181 -20.75 13.36 6.21
N PRO A 182 -19.86 12.50 6.72
CA PRO A 182 -20.14 11.65 7.87
C PRO A 182 -19.59 12.28 9.15
N PHE A 183 -20.10 13.43 9.58
CA PHE A 183 -19.84 13.95 10.92
C PHE A 183 -21.00 14.80 11.42
N ARG A 184 -21.92 14.19 12.18
CA ARG A 184 -22.62 14.89 13.25
C ARG A 184 -22.95 13.91 14.37
N ARG A 185 -22.18 14.05 15.45
CA ARG A 185 -22.45 13.47 16.78
C ARG A 185 -23.39 14.40 17.54
N ARG A 186 -24.19 13.74 18.39
CA ARG A 186 -24.89 14.21 19.59
C ARG A 186 -26.22 14.91 19.37
#